data_AF-A0A847WRC6-F1
#
_entry.id   AF-A0A847WRC6-F1
#
_cell.length_a   1.000
_cell.length_b   1.000
_cell.length_c   1.000
_cell.angle_alpha   90.00
_cell.angle_beta   90.00
_cell.angle_gamma   90.00
#
_symmetry.space_group_name_H-M   'P 1'
#
loop_
_entity.id
_entity.type
_entity.pdbx_description
1 polymer ?
#
loop_
_entity_poly.entity_id
_entity_poly.type
_entity_poly.pdbx_seq_one_letter_code
_entity_poly.pdbx_strand_id
1 'polypeptide(L)'
;MEHKQLKPFPSDFLWGSASAAYQVEGAYDQDGKGPSVWDIYTKIPGTTFKNTNGDVAVDHYNRYKEDVALMAEQGLKAYRFSIAWSRIYPEG
;
A
#
# COMPACT_ATOMS: atom_id res chain seq x y z
N MET A 1 11.19 -18.37 -31.91
CA MET A 1 12.49 -18.73 -31.29
C MET A 1 12.20 -19.63 -30.12
N GLU A 2 12.53 -20.92 -30.21
CA GLU A 2 12.49 -21.80 -29.04
C GLU A 2 13.75 -21.57 -28.21
N HIS A 3 13.59 -21.03 -26.99
CA HIS A 3 14.69 -20.92 -26.04
C HIS A 3 14.95 -22.29 -25.42
N LYS A 4 15.90 -23.04 -25.98
CA LYS A 4 16.31 -24.38 -25.49
C LYS A 4 16.99 -24.37 -24.12
N GLN A 5 17.42 -23.20 -23.65
CA GLN A 5 17.95 -22.96 -22.31
C GLN A 5 17.42 -21.64 -21.77
N LEU A 6 16.95 -21.66 -20.52
CA LEU A 6 16.51 -20.47 -19.79
C LEU A 6 17.72 -19.78 -19.17
N LYS A 7 17.80 -18.46 -19.33
CA LYS A 7 18.79 -17.64 -18.60
C LYS A 7 18.32 -17.47 -17.15
N PRO A 8 19.24 -17.49 -16.17
CA PRO A 8 18.90 -17.10 -14.81
C PRO A 8 18.51 -15.61 -14.77
N PHE A 9 17.77 -15.22 -13.73
CA PHE A 9 17.58 -13.80 -13.42
C PHE A 9 18.92 -13.15 -13.08
N PRO A 10 19.08 -11.83 -13.34
CA PRO A 10 20.22 -11.07 -12.83
C PRO A 10 20.40 -11.27 -11.32
N SER A 11 21.65 -11.28 -10.85
CA SER A 11 21.97 -11.50 -9.43
C SER A 11 21.42 -10.41 -8.50
N ASP A 12 21.16 -9.23 -9.04
CA ASP A 12 20.60 -8.04 -8.39
C ASP A 12 19.10 -7.86 -8.69
N PHE A 13 18.43 -8.89 -9.21
CA PHE A 13 17.01 -8.81 -9.52
C PHE A 13 16.18 -8.54 -8.24
N LEU A 14 15.36 -7.48 -8.31
CA LEU A 14 14.55 -7.01 -7.19
C LEU A 14 13.25 -7.80 -7.06
N TRP A 15 13.33 -8.99 -6.48
CA TRP A 15 12.15 -9.74 -6.04
C TRP A 15 11.42 -8.95 -4.95
N GLY A 16 10.21 -8.50 -5.23
CA GLY A 16 9.48 -7.63 -4.31
C GLY A 16 7.98 -7.87 -4.30
N SER A 17 7.32 -7.19 -3.35
CA SER A 17 5.87 -7.09 -3.25
C SER A 17 5.47 -5.61 -3.24
N ALA A 18 4.17 -5.32 -3.27
CA ALA A 18 3.68 -3.96 -3.37
C ALA A 18 2.36 -3.68 -2.65
N SER A 19 2.12 -2.41 -2.36
CA SER A 19 0.88 -1.87 -1.81
C SER A 19 0.53 -0.50 -2.41
N ALA A 20 -0.62 0.04 -1.99
CA ALA A 20 -0.99 1.44 -2.19
C ALA A 20 -1.60 2.00 -0.90
N ALA A 21 -1.28 3.25 -0.58
CA ALA A 21 -1.55 3.90 0.70
C ALA A 21 -2.99 3.71 1.19
N TYR A 22 -3.99 4.09 0.39
CA TYR A 22 -5.40 3.99 0.78
C TYR A 22 -5.87 2.55 1.03
N GLN A 23 -5.25 1.57 0.36
CA GLN A 23 -5.62 0.16 0.51
C GLN A 23 -5.07 -0.46 1.80
N VAL A 24 -4.02 0.10 2.38
CA VAL A 24 -3.31 -0.53 3.50
C VAL A 24 -3.21 0.31 4.75
N GLU A 25 -3.02 1.62 4.65
CA GLU A 25 -2.64 2.47 5.78
C GLU A 25 -3.71 2.52 6.87
N GLY A 26 -4.96 2.83 6.53
CA GLY A 26 -5.94 3.24 7.53
C GLY A 26 -5.60 4.61 8.12
N ALA A 27 -5.91 4.83 9.40
CA ALA A 27 -5.56 6.03 10.16
C ALA A 27 -5.89 7.32 9.38
N TYR A 28 -7.09 7.35 8.78
CA TYR A 28 -7.42 8.31 7.72
C TYR A 28 -7.47 9.78 8.18
N ASP A 29 -7.60 10.02 9.48
CA ASP A 29 -7.70 11.32 10.16
C ASP A 29 -6.67 11.51 11.29
N GLN A 30 -5.66 10.64 11.38
CA GLN A 30 -4.60 10.73 12.39
C GLN A 30 -3.44 11.63 11.94
N ASP A 31 -2.74 12.20 12.91
CA ASP A 31 -1.47 12.93 12.76
C ASP A 31 -1.49 14.03 11.68
N GLY A 32 -2.63 14.73 11.57
CA GLY A 32 -2.79 15.88 10.67
C GLY A 32 -3.10 15.52 9.22
N LYS A 33 -3.39 14.25 8.89
CA LYS A 33 -3.79 13.85 7.54
C LYS A 33 -5.09 14.55 7.10
N GLY A 34 -5.07 15.13 5.91
CA GLY A 34 -6.27 15.63 5.23
C GLY A 34 -7.04 14.55 4.45
N PRO A 35 -8.31 14.80 4.09
CA PRO A 35 -9.08 13.89 3.26
C PRO A 35 -8.55 13.84 1.83
N SER A 36 -8.34 12.64 1.30
CA SER A 36 -8.11 12.40 -0.11
C SER A 36 -9.43 12.31 -0.88
N VAL A 37 -9.36 12.36 -2.22
CA VAL A 37 -10.55 12.13 -3.06
C VAL A 37 -11.20 10.75 -2.81
N TRP A 38 -10.41 9.74 -2.43
CA TRP A 38 -10.91 8.41 -2.09
C TRP A 38 -11.68 8.40 -0.77
N ASP A 39 -11.21 9.13 0.25
CA ASP A 39 -11.90 9.26 1.54
C ASP A 39 -13.32 9.80 1.36
N ILE A 40 -13.50 10.75 0.44
CA ILE A 40 -14.80 11.35 0.11
C ILE A 40 -15.63 10.38 -0.75
N TYR A 41 -15.04 9.82 -1.81
CA TYR A 41 -15.75 9.01 -2.79
C TYR A 41 -16.35 7.74 -2.19
N THR A 42 -15.60 7.01 -1.35
CA THR A 42 -16.07 5.74 -0.76
C THR A 42 -17.19 5.91 0.26
N LYS A 43 -17.41 7.14 0.75
CA LYS A 43 -18.49 7.45 1.70
C LYS A 43 -19.80 7.78 0.99
N ILE A 44 -19.80 7.88 -0.34
CA ILE A 44 -21.03 8.02 -1.14
C ILE A 44 -21.78 6.67 -1.15
N PRO A 45 -23.07 6.63 -0.75
CA PRO A 45 -23.83 5.38 -0.70
C PRO A 45 -23.80 4.60 -2.02
N GLY A 46 -23.51 3.30 -1.95
CA GLY A 46 -23.51 2.39 -3.10
C GLY A 46 -22.26 2.42 -3.98
N THR A 47 -21.23 3.20 -3.65
CA THR A 47 -19.96 3.22 -4.41
C THR A 47 -19.07 2.03 -4.12
N THR A 48 -19.10 1.51 -2.90
CA THR A 48 -18.31 0.36 -2.47
C THR A 48 -19.21 -0.77 -1.99
N PHE A 49 -18.72 -2.01 -2.14
CA PHE A 49 -19.43 -3.19 -1.66
C PHE A 49 -19.60 -3.12 -0.14
N LYS A 50 -20.83 -3.23 0.34
CA LYS A 50 -21.16 -3.16 1.78
C LYS A 50 -20.65 -1.88 2.48
N ASN A 51 -20.51 -0.77 1.75
CA ASN A 51 -20.01 0.51 2.26
C ASN A 51 -18.61 0.41 2.90
N THR A 52 -17.76 -0.49 2.42
CA THR A 52 -16.37 -0.54 2.89
C THR A 52 -15.58 0.70 2.47
N ASN A 53 -14.63 1.11 3.30
CA ASN A 53 -13.77 2.27 3.04
C ASN A 53 -12.36 2.04 3.62
N GLY A 54 -11.47 3.01 3.40
CA GLY A 54 -10.10 2.99 3.89
C GLY A 54 -9.88 3.63 5.26
N ASP A 55 -10.92 3.88 6.06
CA ASP A 55 -10.78 4.55 7.37
C ASP A 55 -9.81 3.77 8.29
N VAL A 56 -9.90 2.43 8.25
CA VAL A 56 -9.00 1.48 8.94
C VAL A 56 -8.19 0.63 7.94
N ALA A 57 -8.79 0.22 6.82
CA ALA A 57 -8.18 -0.70 5.86
C ALA A 57 -7.63 -1.97 6.53
N VAL A 58 -6.33 -2.27 6.41
CA VAL A 58 -5.63 -3.32 7.16
C VAL A 58 -4.67 -2.77 8.22
N ASP A 59 -4.78 -1.48 8.55
CA ASP A 59 -4.08 -0.82 9.65
C ASP A 59 -2.54 -0.84 9.55
N HIS A 60 -2.00 -0.83 8.33
CA HIS A 60 -0.56 -0.78 8.08
C HIS A 60 0.10 0.45 8.73
N TYR A 61 -0.62 1.58 8.84
CA TYR A 61 -0.08 2.79 9.47
C TYR A 61 0.42 2.53 10.90
N ASN A 62 -0.35 1.77 11.69
CA ASN A 62 0.00 1.43 13.06
C ASN A 62 0.83 0.13 13.16
N ARG A 63 0.75 -0.73 12.14
CA ARG A 63 1.35 -2.08 12.13
C ARG A 63 2.58 -2.23 11.24
N TYR A 64 3.06 -1.15 10.61
CA TYR A 64 4.13 -1.24 9.61
C TYR A 64 5.40 -1.96 10.12
N LYS A 65 5.69 -1.90 11.42
CA LYS A 65 6.83 -2.62 12.02
C LYS A 65 6.67 -4.13 11.93
N GLU A 66 5.46 -4.64 12.16
CA GLU A 66 5.12 -6.06 12.01
C GLU A 66 5.19 -6.46 10.53
N ASP A 67 4.61 -5.67 9.65
CA ASP A 67 4.61 -5.95 8.21
C ASP A 67 6.03 -5.95 7.63
N VAL A 68 6.89 -5.01 8.04
CA VAL A 68 8.30 -4.98 7.61
C VAL A 68 9.08 -6.18 8.18
N ALA A 69 8.76 -6.65 9.39
CA ALA A 69 9.36 -7.86 9.92
C ALA A 69 8.99 -9.09 9.07
N LEU A 70 7.73 -9.21 8.65
CA LEU A 70 7.28 -10.27 7.73
C LEU A 70 7.96 -10.18 6.36
N MET A 71 8.15 -8.96 5.83
CA MET A 71 8.89 -8.76 4.58
C MET A 71 10.35 -9.23 4.67
N ALA A 72 10.99 -8.99 5.82
CA ALA A 72 12.35 -9.44 6.09
C ALA A 72 12.41 -10.97 6.24
N GLU A 73 11.44 -11.58 6.94
CA GLU A 73 11.30 -13.03 7.08
C GLU A 73 11.12 -13.72 5.71
N GLN A 74 10.27 -13.15 4.85
CA GLN A 74 10.05 -13.63 3.48
C GLN A 74 11.29 -13.44 2.58
N GLY A 75 12.19 -12.52 2.92
CA GLY A 75 13.40 -12.24 2.16
C GLY A 75 13.19 -11.33 0.95
N LEU A 76 12.22 -10.41 1.02
CA LEU A 76 11.98 -9.43 -0.05
C LEU A 76 13.24 -8.58 -0.31
N LYS A 77 13.54 -8.35 -1.60
CA LYS A 77 14.60 -7.44 -2.05
C LYS A 77 14.08 -6.02 -2.29
N ALA A 78 12.78 -5.88 -2.52
CA ALA A 78 12.12 -4.59 -2.65
C ALA A 78 10.69 -4.63 -2.11
N TYR A 79 10.23 -3.50 -1.57
CA TYR A 79 8.83 -3.28 -1.25
C TYR A 79 8.39 -1.95 -1.87
N ARG A 80 7.44 -2.01 -2.79
CA ARG A 80 6.91 -0.81 -3.46
C ARG A 80 5.63 -0.37 -2.74
N PHE A 81 5.66 0.83 -2.15
CA PHE A 81 4.48 1.47 -1.58
C PHE A 81 4.29 2.87 -2.19
N SER A 82 3.09 3.43 -2.04
CA SER A 82 2.82 4.83 -2.41
C SER A 82 2.72 5.68 -1.16
N ILE A 83 3.00 6.97 -1.28
CA ILE A 83 2.81 7.94 -0.20
C ILE A 83 1.44 8.60 -0.35
N ALA A 84 0.63 8.63 0.71
CA ALA A 84 -0.58 9.43 0.74
C ALA A 84 -0.22 10.93 0.71
N TRP A 85 -0.45 11.61 -0.42
CA TRP A 85 -0.18 13.06 -0.55
C TRP A 85 -0.83 13.84 0.57
N SER A 86 -2.08 13.55 0.93
CA SER A 86 -2.80 14.27 1.98
C SER A 86 -2.23 14.10 3.40
N ARG A 87 -1.23 13.23 3.62
CA ARG A 87 -0.41 13.23 4.85
C ARG A 87 0.74 14.23 4.80
N ILE A 88 1.23 14.54 3.60
CA ILE A 88 2.34 15.48 3.36
C ILE A 88 1.82 16.91 3.20
N TYR A 89 0.78 17.10 2.39
CA TYR A 89 0.07 18.35 2.21
C TYR A 89 -1.42 18.12 2.45
N PRO A 90 -1.92 18.35 3.67
CA PRO A 90 -3.30 18.05 4.05
C PRO A 90 -4.37 18.76 3.23
N GLU A 91 -4.05 19.91 2.65
CA GLU A 91 -4.96 20.72 1.82
C GLU A 91 -4.73 20.54 0.30
N GLY A 92 -3.74 19.73 -0.10
CA GLY A 92 -3.33 19.54 -1.51
C GLY A 92 -2.12 20.37 -1.89
#